data_AF-A0A6I7P116-F1
#
_entry.id   AF-A0A6I7P116-F1
#
_cell.length_a   1.000
_cell.length_b   1.000
_cell.length_c   1.000
_cell.angle_alpha   90.00
_cell.angle_beta   90.00
_cell.angle_gamma   90.00
#
_symmetry.space_group_name_H-M   'P 1'
#
loop_
_entity.id
_entity.type
_entity.pdbx_description
1 polymer ?
#
loop_
_entity_poly.entity_id
_entity_poly.type
_entity_poly.pdbx_seq_one_letter_code
_entity_poly.pdbx_strand_id
1 'polypeptide(L)' 'MAKKQVFGEEAKSLKFAHRKMAKVIISNKNDRGKYSFRETMIDQESVENFIQRNKT' A
#
# COMPACT_ATOMS: atom_id res chain seq x y z
N MET A 1 33.35 3.71 20.43
CA MET A 1 32.23 2.80 20.09
C MET A 1 30.93 3.48 20.44
N ALA A 2 30.29 4.13 19.47
CA ALA A 2 29.01 4.78 19.69
C ALA A 2 27.98 3.71 20.11
N LYS A 3 27.34 3.91 21.27
CA LYS A 3 26.24 3.04 21.73
C LYS A 3 25.18 3.05 20.64
N LYS A 4 25.06 1.95 19.88
CA LYS A 4 23.98 1.75 18.91
C LYS A 4 22.66 1.91 19.68
N GLN A 5 21.83 2.83 19.20
CA GLN A 5 20.57 3.21 19.84
C GLN A 5 19.54 2.10 19.56
N VAL A 6 19.61 1.01 20.33
CA VAL A 6 18.79 -0.23 20.18
C VAL A 6 17.28 0.06 20.13
N PHE A 7 16.83 1.11 20.82
CA PHE A 7 15.43 1.56 20.83
C PHE A 7 14.87 1.89 19.44
N GLY A 8 15.70 2.37 18.50
CA GLY A 8 15.25 2.71 17.15
C GLY A 8 15.05 1.51 16.23
N GLU A 9 15.79 0.42 16.46
CA GLU A 9 15.70 -0.81 15.65
C GLU A 9 14.48 -1.65 16.04
N GLU A 10 14.20 -1.78 17.34
CA GLU A 10 13.04 -2.52 17.84
C GLU A 10 11.71 -1.83 17.50
N ALA A 11 11.66 -0.50 17.58
CA ALA A 11 10.46 0.25 17.17
C ALA A 11 10.20 0.15 15.65
N LYS A 12 11.25 0.05 14.83
CA LYS A 12 11.09 -0.19 13.39
C LYS A 12 10.59 -1.61 13.15
N SER A 13 11.21 -2.63 13.75
CA SER A 13 10.81 -4.03 13.53
C SER A 13 9.35 -4.29 13.92
N LEU A 14 8.87 -3.70 15.01
CA LEU A 14 7.46 -3.75 15.41
C LEU A 14 6.52 -3.14 14.37
N LYS A 15 6.88 -2.00 13.77
CA LYS A 15 6.09 -1.40 12.67
C LYS A 15 6.03 -2.30 11.43
N PHE A 16 7.12 -3.00 11.10
CA PHE A 16 7.12 -3.99 10.01
C PHE A 16 6.25 -5.21 10.34
N ALA A 17 6.23 -5.66 11.60
CA ALA A 17 5.44 -6.81 12.05
C ALA A 17 3.92 -6.53 12.03
N HIS A 18 3.50 -5.28 12.20
CA HIS A 18 2.10 -4.87 12.18
C HIS A 18 1.62 -4.32 10.82
N ARG A 19 2.34 -4.63 9.73
CA ARG A 19 1.90 -4.23 8.38
C ARG A 19 0.55 -4.84 8.05
N LYS A 20 -0.42 -3.98 7.77
CA LYS A 20 -1.74 -4.36 7.30
C LYS A 20 -1.78 -4.22 5.80
N MET A 21 -2.22 -5.28 5.13
CA MET A 21 -2.43 -5.27 3.69
C MET A 21 -3.86 -4.83 3.39
N ALA A 22 -4.03 -4.05 2.34
CA ALA A 22 -5.31 -3.66 1.78
C ALA A 22 -5.47 -4.26 0.38
N LYS A 23 -6.63 -4.85 0.11
CA LYS A 23 -7.04 -5.19 -1.25
C LYS A 23 -7.60 -3.92 -1.90
N VAL A 24 -7.03 -3.52 -3.02
CA VAL A 24 -7.52 -2.40 -3.83
C VAL A 24 -8.06 -2.94 -5.14
N ILE A 25 -9.24 -2.44 -5.53
CA ILE A 25 -9.91 -2.78 -6.78
C ILE A 25 -10.10 -1.48 -7.56
N ILE A 26 -9.48 -1.39 -8.73
CA ILE A 26 -9.65 -0.26 -9.65
C ILE A 26 -10.55 -0.69 -10.80
N SER A 27 -11.63 0.05 -11.02
CA SER A 27 -12.49 -0.12 -12.18
C SER A 27 -12.05 0.83 -13.31
N ASN A 28 -12.00 0.32 -14.53
CA ASN A 28 -11.78 1.11 -15.73
C ASN A 28 -12.93 0.86 -16.70
N LYS A 29 -13.59 1.95 -17.13
CA LYS A 29 -14.65 1.93 -18.13
C LYS A 29 -14.05 2.22 -19.50
N ASN A 30 -14.23 1.31 -20.45
CA ASN A 30 -13.82 1.56 -21.83
C ASN A 30 -14.84 2.39 -22.61
N ASP A 31 -14.45 2.87 -23.78
CA ASP A 31 -15.30 3.68 -24.68
C ASP A 31 -16.58 2.99 -25.12
N ARG A 32 -16.63 1.66 -25.02
CA ARG A 32 -17.80 0.82 -25.34
C ARG A 32 -18.72 0.61 -24.13
N GLY A 33 -18.46 1.30 -23.02
CA GLY A 33 -19.26 1.28 -21.80
C GLY A 33 -19.07 0.05 -20.92
N LYS A 34 -18.12 -0.85 -21.23
CA LYS A 34 -17.82 -2.03 -20.39
C LYS A 34 -16.82 -1.68 -19.29
N TYR A 35 -17.02 -2.27 -18.12
CA TYR A 35 -16.09 -2.16 -17.00
C TYR A 35 -15.11 -3.34 -16.97
N SER A 36 -13.86 -3.03 -16.69
CA SER A 36 -12.81 -3.98 -16.32
C SER A 36 -12.34 -3.67 -14.91
N PHE A 37 -11.94 -4.69 -14.17
CA PHE A 37 -11.48 -4.54 -12.78
C PHE A 37 -10.06 -5.09 -12.66
N ARG A 38 -9.20 -4.35 -11.96
CA ARG A 38 -7.87 -4.79 -11.57
C ARG A 38 -7.79 -4.86 -10.06
N GLU A 39 -7.49 -6.04 -9.54
CA GLU A 39 -7.27 -6.26 -8.11
C GLU A 39 -5.77 -6.31 -7.79
N THR A 40 -5.38 -5.73 -6.66
CA THR A 40 -4.01 -5.79 -6.17
C THR A 40 -4.01 -5.70 -4.64
N MET A 41 -3.10 -6.44 -4.00
CA MET A 41 -2.81 -6.31 -2.58
C MET A 41 -1.63 -5.34 -2.40
N ILE A 42 -1.84 -4.27 -1.66
CA ILE A 42 -0.78 -3.32 -1.29
C ILE A 42 -0.80 -3.04 0.21
N ASP A 43 0.27 -2.42 0.71
CA ASP A 43 0.30 -1.92 2.07
C ASP A 43 -0.79 -0.86 2.29
N GLN A 44 -1.49 -0.93 3.42
CA GLN A 44 -2.58 -0.01 3.77
C GLN A 44 -2.16 1.46 3.68
N GLU A 45 -0.93 1.80 4.08
CA GLU A 45 -0.41 3.18 4.05
C GLU A 45 -0.16 3.68 2.62
N SER A 46 -0.04 2.76 1.65
CA SER A 46 0.23 3.08 0.25
C SER A 46 -1.03 3.20 -0.63
N VAL A 47 -2.22 2.94 -0.07
CA VAL A 47 -3.48 2.88 -0.83
C VAL A 47 -3.81 4.20 -1.52
N GLU A 48 -3.70 5.31 -0.80
CA GLU A 48 -4.04 6.63 -1.34
C GLU A 48 -3.17 6.97 -2.55
N ASN A 49 -1.86 6.82 -2.42
CA ASN A 49 -0.90 7.05 -3.50
C ASN A 49 -1.15 6.13 -4.71
N PHE A 50 -1.48 4.86 -4.45
CA PHE A 50 -1.79 3.90 -5.51
C PHE A 50 -3.06 4.29 -6.26
N ILE A 51 -4.13 4.68 -5.58
CA ILE A 51 -5.37 5.13 -6.20
C ILE A 51 -5.13 6.39 -7.03
N GLN A 52 -4.42 7.39 -6.50
CA GLN A 52 -4.12 8.63 -7.22
C GLN A 52 -3.35 8.38 -8.53
N ARG A 53 -2.36 7.48 -8.52
CA ARG A 53 -1.58 7.12 -9.72
C ARG A 53 -2.37 6.35 -10.78
N ASN A 54 -3.43 5.67 -10.39
CA ASN A 54 -4.23 4.81 -11.28
C ASN A 54 -5.61 5.39 -11.58
N LYS A 55 -5.90 6.62 -11.12
CA LYS A 55 -7.12 7.34 -11.44
C LYS A 55 -6.99 7.88 -12.88
N THR A 56 -7.71 7.23 -13.80
CA THR A 56 -7.96 7.73 -15.17
C THR A 56 -9.14 8.68 -15.19
#